data_AF-A0A8T1ZM20-F1
#
_entry.id   AF-A0A8T1ZM20-F1
#
_cell.length_a   1.000
_cell.length_b   1.000
_cell.length_c   1.000
_cell.angle_alpha   90.00
_cell.angle_beta   90.00
_cell.angle_gamma   90.00
#
_symmetry.space_group_name_H-M   'P 1'
#
loop_
_entity.id
_entity.type
_entity.pdbx_description
1 polymer ?
#
loop_
_entity_poly.entity_id
_entity_poly.type
_entity_poly.pdbx_seq_one_letter_code
_entity_poly.pdbx_strand_id
1 'polypeptide(L)'
;MDPDAVKSTLSNLAFGNVMAAAARNYQKEVLANEKAQGSNPVNEEVDLDELMDDPELERLHADRIAALKREVEKREAFKRQGHGEYREVSEGDFLGEVTRSEKVICHFYHKEFYRCKIMDKHLKTLAPRHVDTKFIKVDAENAPFFVTKLAIKTLPCVVLFSKGIAMDRLVGFQDLGTKDDFTTNKLENVLVKKGMLSKKKKEEDEEDAEYQESIRRSVRSSENLDSDSD
;
A
#
# COMPACT_ATOMS: atom_id res chain seq x y z
N MET A 1 -22.71 16.86 13.03
CA MET A 1 -22.51 16.85 11.56
C MET A 1 -21.05 16.53 11.34
N ASP A 2 -20.75 15.34 10.85
CA ASP A 2 -19.38 14.81 10.80
C ASP A 2 -18.70 15.23 9.47
N PRO A 3 -17.69 16.11 9.48
CA PRO A 3 -17.14 16.72 8.27
C PRO A 3 -16.42 15.72 7.34
N ASP A 4 -15.98 14.58 7.85
CA ASP A 4 -15.26 13.56 7.08
C ASP A 4 -16.20 12.67 6.25
N ALA A 5 -17.45 12.48 6.70
CA ALA A 5 -18.47 11.74 5.96
C ALA A 5 -18.86 12.45 4.65
N VAL A 6 -18.87 13.80 4.67
CA VAL A 6 -19.24 14.64 3.53
C VAL A 6 -18.11 14.69 2.49
N LYS A 7 -16.85 14.71 2.92
CA LYS A 7 -15.69 14.63 2.02
C LYS A 7 -15.61 13.29 1.30
N SER A 8 -15.85 12.19 2.00
CA SER A 8 -15.82 10.83 1.42
C SER A 8 -16.93 10.61 0.37
N THR A 9 -18.15 11.11 0.63
CA THR A 9 -19.26 11.04 -0.33
C THR A 9 -19.00 11.91 -1.57
N LEU A 10 -18.41 13.10 -1.41
CA LEU A 10 -18.06 13.98 -2.52
C LEU A 10 -16.93 13.42 -3.40
N SER A 11 -15.92 12.75 -2.81
CA SER A 11 -14.85 12.10 -3.58
C SER A 11 -15.34 10.89 -4.37
N ASN A 12 -16.26 10.10 -3.83
CA ASN A 12 -16.86 8.96 -4.54
C ASN A 12 -17.81 9.40 -5.66
N LEU A 13 -18.61 10.47 -5.45
CA LEU A 13 -19.43 11.07 -6.51
C LEU A 13 -18.58 11.70 -7.60
N ALA A 14 -17.48 12.37 -7.22
CA ALA A 14 -16.56 12.97 -8.17
C ALA A 14 -15.95 11.90 -9.09
N PHE A 15 -15.41 10.81 -8.53
CA PHE A 15 -14.79 9.73 -9.32
C PHE A 15 -15.77 9.04 -10.26
N GLY A 16 -17.01 8.80 -9.81
CA GLY A 16 -18.08 8.25 -10.64
C GLY A 16 -18.44 9.16 -11.82
N ASN A 17 -18.51 10.47 -11.58
CA ASN A 17 -18.79 11.45 -12.63
C ASN A 17 -17.61 11.63 -13.60
N VAL A 18 -16.35 11.57 -13.15
CA VAL A 18 -15.19 11.71 -14.05
C VAL A 18 -15.05 10.47 -14.95
N MET A 19 -15.24 9.27 -14.41
CA MET A 19 -15.21 8.03 -15.20
C MET A 19 -16.38 7.96 -16.19
N ALA A 20 -17.59 8.34 -15.78
CA ALA A 20 -18.74 8.40 -16.68
C ALA A 20 -18.57 9.47 -17.79
N ALA A 21 -17.93 10.60 -17.49
CA ALA A 21 -17.61 11.63 -18.48
C ALA A 21 -16.51 11.18 -19.44
N ALA A 22 -15.48 10.49 -18.94
CA ALA A 22 -14.42 9.92 -19.77
C ALA A 22 -14.96 8.82 -20.70
N ALA A 23 -15.81 7.92 -20.20
CA ALA A 23 -16.45 6.90 -21.01
C ALA A 23 -17.33 7.49 -22.13
N ARG A 24 -18.12 8.52 -21.82
CA ARG A 24 -18.96 9.20 -22.83
C ARG A 24 -18.14 9.94 -23.89
N ASN A 25 -17.02 10.56 -23.51
CA ASN A 25 -16.15 11.23 -24.47
C ASN A 25 -15.44 10.22 -25.38
N TYR A 26 -14.96 9.12 -24.82
CA TYR A 26 -14.35 8.03 -25.58
C TYR A 26 -15.35 7.41 -26.58
N GLN A 27 -16.57 7.11 -26.13
CA GLN A 27 -17.63 6.58 -26.98
C GLN A 27 -18.01 7.56 -28.11
N LYS A 28 -17.97 8.87 -27.84
CA LYS A 28 -18.26 9.91 -28.84
C LYS A 28 -17.13 10.07 -29.86
N GLU A 29 -15.87 9.89 -29.45
CA GLU A 29 -14.71 9.89 -30.34
C GLU A 29 -14.67 8.64 -31.24
N VAL A 30 -14.97 7.46 -30.70
CA VAL A 30 -15.03 6.20 -31.47
C VAL A 30 -16.12 6.27 -32.55
N LEU A 31 -17.33 6.69 -32.20
CA LEU A 31 -18.44 6.87 -33.15
C LEU A 31 -18.17 7.96 -34.20
N ALA A 32 -17.37 8.98 -33.86
CA ALA A 32 -16.96 10.00 -34.82
C ALA A 32 -15.91 9.46 -35.81
N ASN A 33 -15.04 8.57 -35.36
CA ASN A 33 -14.00 7.94 -36.17
C ASN A 33 -14.57 6.88 -37.12
N GLU A 34 -15.57 6.11 -36.68
CA GLU A 34 -16.32 5.14 -37.51
C GLU A 34 -17.08 5.82 -38.65
N LYS A 35 -17.67 7.00 -38.40
CA LYS A 35 -18.33 7.78 -39.47
C LYS A 35 -17.37 8.36 -40.51
N ALA A 36 -16.07 8.42 -40.22
CA ALA A 36 -15.06 8.96 -41.13
C ALA A 36 -14.40 7.88 -42.02
N GLN A 37 -14.52 6.60 -41.69
CA GLN A 37 -13.88 5.51 -42.44
C GLN A 37 -14.90 4.58 -43.11
N GLY A 38 -15.33 4.94 -44.32
CA GLY A 38 -16.02 4.00 -45.20
C GLY A 38 -15.04 3.05 -45.91
N SER A 39 -15.33 1.74 -45.80
CA SER A 39 -14.99 0.60 -46.69
C SER A 39 -13.83 -0.37 -46.37
N ASN A 40 -14.24 -1.59 -45.94
CA ASN A 40 -13.77 -2.98 -46.24
C ASN A 40 -12.46 -3.56 -45.63
N PRO A 41 -12.38 -4.91 -45.39
CA PRO A 41 -13.15 -5.73 -44.45
C PRO A 41 -12.24 -6.68 -43.61
N VAL A 42 -12.83 -7.41 -42.64
CA VAL A 42 -12.20 -8.43 -41.76
C VAL A 42 -11.37 -7.86 -40.61
N ASN A 43 -11.97 -6.98 -39.83
CA ASN A 43 -11.89 -7.15 -38.38
C ASN A 43 -13.25 -7.70 -37.97
N GLU A 44 -13.28 -8.77 -37.18
CA GLU A 44 -14.51 -9.20 -36.53
C GLU A 44 -14.94 -8.01 -35.66
N GLU A 45 -15.88 -7.20 -36.16
CA GLU A 45 -16.45 -6.08 -35.44
C GLU A 45 -17.17 -6.67 -34.24
N VAL A 46 -16.43 -6.81 -33.14
CA VAL A 46 -17.00 -7.16 -31.85
C VAL A 46 -17.90 -5.98 -31.51
N ASP A 47 -19.20 -6.17 -31.65
CA ASP A 47 -20.18 -5.12 -31.38
C ASP A 47 -20.00 -4.68 -29.92
N LEU A 48 -19.49 -3.47 -29.75
CA LEU A 48 -19.22 -2.90 -28.42
C LEU A 48 -20.50 -2.82 -27.60
N ASP A 49 -21.66 -2.71 -28.24
CA ASP A 49 -22.97 -2.71 -27.58
C ASP A 49 -23.36 -4.14 -27.12
N GLU A 50 -23.01 -5.21 -27.83
CA GLU A 50 -23.21 -6.60 -27.36
C GLU A 50 -22.29 -6.97 -26.18
N LEU A 51 -21.07 -6.41 -26.14
CA LEU A 51 -20.14 -6.63 -25.04
C LEU A 51 -20.51 -5.83 -23.77
N MET A 52 -21.21 -4.70 -23.92
CA MET A 52 -21.70 -3.88 -22.81
C MET A 52 -22.90 -4.51 -22.07
N ASP A 53 -23.71 -5.30 -22.77
CA ASP A 53 -24.87 -6.01 -22.22
C ASP A 53 -24.57 -7.48 -21.86
N ASP A 54 -23.31 -7.93 -21.95
CA ASP A 54 -22.90 -9.28 -21.57
C ASP A 54 -23.07 -9.51 -20.04
N PRO A 55 -24.02 -10.35 -19.60
CA PRO A 55 -24.28 -10.61 -18.19
C PRO A 55 -23.08 -11.26 -17.47
N GLU A 56 -22.16 -11.89 -18.19
CA GLU A 56 -20.93 -12.46 -17.62
C GLU A 56 -19.90 -11.35 -17.35
N LEU A 57 -19.78 -10.38 -18.25
CA LEU A 57 -18.89 -9.22 -18.07
C LEU A 57 -19.37 -8.30 -16.95
N GLU A 58 -20.69 -8.07 -16.83
CA GLU A 58 -21.26 -7.33 -15.70
C GLU A 58 -20.98 -8.00 -14.35
N ARG A 59 -21.05 -9.34 -14.28
CA ARG A 59 -20.71 -10.11 -13.07
C ARG A 59 -19.23 -9.98 -12.72
N LEU A 60 -18.34 -10.09 -13.71
CA LEU A 60 -16.90 -9.89 -13.51
C LEU A 60 -16.57 -8.48 -13.04
N HIS A 61 -17.24 -7.46 -13.59
CA HIS A 61 -17.09 -6.07 -13.16
C HIS A 61 -17.61 -5.87 -11.73
N ALA A 62 -18.79 -6.41 -11.41
CA ALA A 62 -19.37 -6.36 -10.07
C ALA A 62 -18.46 -7.03 -9.03
N ASP A 63 -17.88 -8.19 -9.36
CA ASP A 63 -16.96 -8.92 -8.48
C ASP A 63 -15.65 -8.15 -8.26
N ARG A 64 -15.08 -7.55 -9.32
CA ARG A 64 -13.88 -6.72 -9.21
C ARG A 64 -14.13 -5.46 -8.38
N ILE A 65 -15.25 -4.77 -8.61
CA ILE A 65 -15.66 -3.60 -7.82
C ILE A 65 -15.91 -4.00 -6.35
N ALA A 66 -16.55 -5.14 -6.09
CA ALA A 66 -16.77 -5.63 -4.74
C ALA A 66 -15.45 -6.00 -4.03
N ALA A 67 -14.49 -6.60 -4.75
CA ALA A 67 -13.17 -6.90 -4.21
C ALA A 67 -12.40 -5.61 -3.85
N LEU A 68 -12.40 -4.61 -4.75
CA LEU A 68 -11.77 -3.31 -4.50
C LEU A 68 -12.41 -2.59 -3.30
N LYS A 69 -13.75 -2.56 -3.22
CA LYS A 69 -14.47 -1.96 -2.08
C LYS A 69 -14.09 -2.62 -0.75
N ARG A 70 -14.06 -3.96 -0.69
CA ARG A 70 -13.67 -4.69 0.51
C ARG A 70 -12.23 -4.38 0.94
N GLU A 71 -11.31 -4.24 -0.01
CA GLU A 71 -9.91 -3.92 0.29
C GLU A 71 -9.76 -2.49 0.84
N VAL A 72 -10.47 -1.53 0.25
CA VAL A 72 -10.51 -0.14 0.75
C VAL A 72 -11.09 -0.09 2.16
N GLU A 73 -12.23 -0.73 2.39
CA GLU A 73 -12.88 -0.79 3.72
C GLU A 73 -11.97 -1.42 4.77
N LYS A 74 -11.29 -2.53 4.45
CA LYS A 74 -10.31 -3.16 5.34
C LYS A 74 -9.16 -2.22 5.66
N ARG A 75 -8.61 -1.55 4.65
CA ARG A 75 -7.50 -0.61 4.83
C ARG A 75 -7.91 0.60 5.65
N GLU A 76 -9.13 1.10 5.48
CA GLU A 76 -9.69 2.15 6.32
C GLU A 76 -9.90 1.69 7.76
N ALA A 77 -10.40 0.47 7.97
CA ALA A 77 -10.55 -0.10 9.30
C ALA A 77 -9.19 -0.23 10.03
N PHE A 78 -8.15 -0.68 9.32
CA PHE A 78 -6.78 -0.73 9.84
C PHE A 78 -6.24 0.66 10.17
N LYS A 79 -6.44 1.65 9.29
CA LYS A 79 -6.05 3.04 9.57
C LYS A 79 -6.75 3.60 10.81
N ARG A 80 -8.07 3.35 10.98
CA ARG A 80 -8.82 3.75 12.19
C ARG A 80 -8.27 3.12 13.46
N GLN A 81 -7.69 1.92 13.35
CA GLN A 81 -7.03 1.24 14.46
C GLN A 81 -5.57 1.71 14.69
N GLY A 82 -5.06 2.67 13.92
CA GLY A 82 -3.69 3.16 14.01
C GLY A 82 -2.65 2.25 13.36
N HIS A 83 -3.03 1.48 12.33
CA HIS A 83 -2.08 0.78 11.47
C HIS A 83 -1.56 1.73 10.39
N GLY A 84 -0.36 1.44 9.86
CA GLY A 84 0.29 2.30 8.87
C GLY A 84 1.16 3.42 9.48
N GLU A 85 1.12 3.60 10.79
CA GLU A 85 1.94 4.54 11.55
C GLU A 85 2.87 3.82 12.51
N TYR A 86 3.97 4.47 12.87
CA TYR A 86 4.89 4.00 13.90
C TYR A 86 4.80 4.91 15.11
N ARG A 87 4.10 4.44 16.14
CA ARG A 87 3.76 5.25 17.33
C ARG A 87 4.31 4.65 18.62
N GLU A 88 4.54 5.53 19.57
CA GLU A 88 4.91 5.17 20.93
C GLU A 88 3.69 4.87 21.76
N VAL A 89 3.75 3.81 22.56
CA VAL A 89 2.65 3.33 23.40
C VAL A 89 3.14 3.23 24.84
N SER A 90 2.30 3.65 25.79
CA SER A 90 2.56 3.53 27.22
C SER A 90 2.44 2.07 27.68
N GLU A 91 2.98 1.75 28.87
CA GLU A 91 2.81 0.41 29.45
C GLU A 91 1.33 0.03 29.64
N GLY A 92 0.49 0.97 30.09
CA GLY A 92 -0.93 0.73 30.34
C GLY A 92 -1.73 0.41 29.06
N ASP A 93 -1.39 1.07 27.96
CA ASP A 93 -2.09 0.90 26.68
C ASP A 93 -1.56 -0.29 25.87
N PHE A 94 -0.34 -0.75 26.16
CA PHE A 94 0.36 -1.79 25.40
C PHE A 94 -0.51 -3.03 25.15
N LEU A 95 -1.13 -3.57 26.20
CA LEU A 95 -1.93 -4.79 26.08
C LEU A 95 -3.15 -4.56 25.18
N GLY A 96 -3.83 -3.42 25.34
CA GLY A 96 -4.97 -3.07 24.51
C GLY A 96 -4.59 -2.94 23.03
N GLU A 97 -3.39 -2.47 22.74
CA GLU A 97 -2.91 -2.35 21.36
C GLU A 97 -2.51 -3.68 20.72
N VAL A 98 -1.89 -4.56 21.51
CA VAL A 98 -1.45 -5.88 21.06
C VAL A 98 -2.62 -6.86 20.86
N THR A 99 -3.71 -6.73 21.62
CA THR A 99 -4.87 -7.62 21.51
C THR A 99 -5.89 -7.19 20.47
N ARG A 100 -5.98 -5.88 20.15
CA ARG A 100 -6.96 -5.38 19.16
C ARG A 100 -6.62 -5.73 17.72
N SER A 101 -5.35 -6.01 17.44
CA SER A 101 -4.84 -6.22 16.08
C SER A 101 -4.36 -7.66 15.90
N GLU A 102 -4.51 -8.21 14.70
CA GLU A 102 -4.13 -9.60 14.43
C GLU A 102 -2.61 -9.80 14.42
N LYS A 103 -1.87 -8.84 13.87
CA LYS A 103 -0.40 -8.85 13.81
C LYS A 103 0.14 -7.54 14.35
N VAL A 104 1.01 -7.63 15.35
CA VAL A 104 1.63 -6.46 15.99
C VAL A 104 3.13 -6.69 16.15
N ILE A 105 3.91 -5.72 15.68
CA ILE A 105 5.35 -5.67 15.84
C ILE A 105 5.65 -4.60 16.88
N CYS A 106 6.17 -5.01 18.03
CA CYS A 106 6.53 -4.11 19.11
C CYS A 106 8.05 -4.01 19.26
N HIS A 107 8.57 -2.79 19.13
CA HIS A 107 9.96 -2.49 19.40
C HIS A 107 10.14 -1.98 20.84
N PHE A 108 10.79 -2.79 21.67
CA PHE A 108 11.27 -2.34 22.97
C PHE A 108 12.59 -1.62 22.77
N TYR A 109 12.62 -0.35 23.14
CA TYR A 109 13.70 0.57 22.83
C TYR A 109 14.14 1.34 24.06
N HIS A 110 15.30 1.97 23.96
CA HIS A 110 15.80 2.87 24.98
C HIS A 110 16.60 3.99 24.33
N LYS A 111 16.40 5.23 24.77
CA LYS A 111 16.82 6.47 24.08
C LYS A 111 18.34 6.59 23.92
N GLU A 112 19.08 6.07 24.89
CA GLU A 112 20.55 6.09 24.90
C GLU A 112 21.20 5.10 23.92
N PHE A 113 20.50 4.04 23.50
CA PHE A 113 21.09 3.01 22.66
C PHE A 113 21.03 3.38 21.18
N TYR A 114 22.19 3.61 20.56
CA TYR A 114 22.27 3.96 19.14
C TYR A 114 21.62 2.91 18.23
N ARG A 115 21.77 1.62 18.53
CA ARG A 115 21.15 0.52 17.77
C ARG A 115 19.62 0.59 17.77
N CYS A 116 18.99 1.10 18.83
CA CYS A 116 17.55 1.32 18.86
C CYS A 116 17.12 2.38 17.83
N LYS A 117 17.93 3.43 17.62
CA LYS A 117 17.66 4.48 16.62
C LYS A 117 17.70 3.93 15.19
N ILE A 118 18.62 2.99 14.93
CA ILE A 118 18.70 2.31 13.62
C ILE A 118 17.43 1.50 13.39
N MET A 119 17.02 0.69 14.37
CA MET A 119 15.79 -0.11 14.26
C MET A 119 14.54 0.76 14.08
N ASP A 120 14.44 1.87 14.84
CA ASP A 120 13.37 2.87 14.70
C ASP A 120 13.27 3.40 13.27
N LYS A 121 14.40 3.73 12.64
CA LYS A 121 14.43 4.22 11.25
C LYS A 121 13.81 3.21 10.29
N HIS A 122 14.20 1.93 10.38
CA HIS A 122 13.71 0.90 9.48
C HIS A 122 12.23 0.56 9.72
N LEU A 123 11.81 0.43 10.97
CA LEU A 123 10.40 0.14 11.31
C LEU A 123 9.49 1.30 10.90
N LYS A 124 9.94 2.55 11.05
CA LYS A 124 9.19 3.73 10.58
C LYS A 124 9.01 3.74 9.06
N THR A 125 9.99 3.26 8.29
CA THR A 125 9.85 3.10 6.84
C THR A 125 8.92 1.94 6.45
N LEU A 126 8.87 0.87 7.26
CA LEU A 126 8.03 -0.30 6.99
C LEU A 126 6.57 -0.10 7.37
N ALA A 127 6.29 0.68 8.42
CA ALA A 127 4.93 0.91 8.91
C ALA A 127 3.92 1.33 7.81
N PRO A 128 4.17 2.38 6.99
CA PRO A 128 3.22 2.77 5.95
C PRO A 128 3.14 1.79 4.77
N ARG A 129 4.17 0.96 4.56
CA ARG A 129 4.22 -0.04 3.49
C ARG A 129 3.35 -1.26 3.80
N HIS A 130 3.19 -1.58 5.09
CA HIS A 130 2.52 -2.78 5.59
C HIS A 130 1.37 -2.39 6.54
N VAL A 131 0.26 -1.92 5.96
CA VAL A 131 -0.94 -1.50 6.73
C VAL A 131 -1.71 -2.68 7.33
N ASP A 132 -1.39 -3.90 6.91
CA ASP A 132 -1.93 -5.15 7.48
C ASP A 132 -1.34 -5.46 8.87
N THR A 133 -0.21 -4.83 9.21
CA THR A 133 0.53 -5.09 10.45
C THR A 133 0.71 -3.81 11.24
N LYS A 134 0.43 -3.89 12.55
CA LYS A 134 0.58 -2.74 13.43
C LYS A 134 2.01 -2.61 13.93
N PHE A 135 2.58 -1.42 13.84
CA PHE A 135 3.92 -1.13 14.34
C PHE A 135 3.85 -0.20 15.55
N ILE A 136 4.40 -0.65 16.68
CA ILE A 136 4.45 0.13 17.91
C ILE A 136 5.85 0.10 18.50
N LYS A 137 6.15 1.11 19.32
CA LYS A 137 7.34 1.12 20.15
C LYS A 137 7.00 1.42 21.60
N VAL A 138 7.79 0.86 22.50
CA VAL A 138 7.63 1.00 23.95
C VAL A 138 9.00 1.27 24.55
N ASP A 139 9.07 2.31 25.38
CA ASP A 139 10.29 2.61 26.13
C ASP A 139 10.48 1.57 27.24
N ALA A 140 11.60 0.86 27.19
CA ALA A 140 11.91 -0.22 28.12
C ALA A 140 12.04 0.27 29.57
N GLU A 141 12.44 1.53 29.79
CA GLU A 141 12.49 2.12 31.15
C GLU A 141 11.09 2.35 31.72
N ASN A 142 10.15 2.76 30.86
CA ASN A 142 8.78 3.09 31.26
C ASN A 142 7.84 1.87 31.26
N ALA A 143 8.32 0.68 30.86
CA ALA A 143 7.53 -0.55 30.81
C ALA A 143 8.21 -1.76 31.50
N PRO A 144 8.61 -1.64 32.79
CA PRO A 144 9.36 -2.68 33.49
C PRO A 144 8.58 -3.99 33.67
N PHE A 145 7.25 -3.96 33.70
CA PHE A 145 6.43 -5.16 33.83
C PHE A 145 6.58 -6.06 32.60
N PHE A 146 6.46 -5.49 31.41
CA PHE A 146 6.61 -6.26 30.17
C PHE A 146 8.05 -6.64 29.87
N VAL A 147 9.02 -5.78 30.19
CA VAL A 147 10.45 -6.12 30.07
C VAL A 147 10.77 -7.37 30.90
N THR A 148 10.28 -7.41 32.15
CA THR A 148 10.46 -8.58 33.02
C THR A 148 9.68 -9.79 32.53
N LYS A 149 8.39 -9.62 32.21
CA LYS A 149 7.50 -10.72 31.80
C LYS A 149 7.92 -11.37 30.49
N LEU A 150 8.39 -10.57 29.53
CA LEU A 150 8.90 -11.04 28.25
C LEU A 150 10.39 -11.40 28.32
N ALA A 151 11.06 -11.25 29.47
CA ALA A 151 12.48 -11.53 29.67
C ALA A 151 13.40 -10.82 28.66
N ILE A 152 13.18 -9.51 28.49
CA ILE A 152 13.98 -8.67 27.59
C ILE A 152 15.28 -8.30 28.30
N LYS A 153 16.40 -8.87 27.85
CA LYS A 153 17.74 -8.63 28.43
C LYS A 153 18.65 -7.79 27.55
N THR A 154 18.31 -7.63 26.27
CA THR A 154 19.17 -6.98 25.28
C THR A 154 18.33 -6.09 24.41
N LEU A 155 18.79 -4.86 24.19
CA LEU A 155 18.14 -3.87 23.34
C LEU A 155 18.97 -3.61 22.08
N PRO A 156 18.34 -3.32 20.93
CA PRO A 156 16.90 -3.32 20.69
C PRO A 156 16.29 -4.73 20.72
N CYS A 157 15.05 -4.86 21.17
CA CYS A 157 14.30 -6.13 21.11
C CYS A 157 12.96 -5.91 20.40
N VAL A 158 12.76 -6.55 19.26
CA VAL A 158 11.48 -6.49 18.53
C VAL A 158 10.71 -7.76 18.83
N VAL A 159 9.56 -7.66 19.47
CA VAL A 159 8.68 -8.80 19.76
C VAL A 159 7.53 -8.83 18.76
N LEU A 160 7.28 -10.01 18.22
CA LEU A 160 6.28 -10.27 17.20
C LEU A 160 5.07 -10.91 17.86
N PHE A 161 3.93 -10.24 17.79
CA PHE A 161 2.67 -10.71 18.37
C PHE A 161 1.69 -11.10 17.26
N SER A 162 1.04 -12.24 17.44
CA SER A 162 -0.11 -12.63 16.64
C SER A 162 -1.29 -12.93 17.56
N LYS A 163 -2.42 -12.25 17.33
CA LYS A 163 -3.66 -12.39 18.13
C LYS A 163 -3.41 -12.28 19.64
N GLY A 164 -2.57 -11.32 20.04
CA GLY A 164 -2.19 -11.11 21.44
C GLY A 164 -1.12 -12.05 22.00
N ILE A 165 -0.68 -13.06 21.25
CA ILE A 165 0.32 -14.04 21.69
C ILE A 165 1.69 -13.69 21.10
N ALA A 166 2.73 -13.68 21.95
CA ALA A 166 4.11 -13.49 21.50
C ALA A 166 4.58 -14.75 20.74
N MET A 167 4.75 -14.62 19.43
CA MET A 167 5.15 -15.72 18.54
C MET A 167 6.65 -15.89 18.49
N ASP A 168 7.36 -14.77 18.28
CA ASP A 168 8.80 -14.77 18.06
C ASP A 168 9.37 -13.38 18.41
N ARG A 169 10.69 -13.23 18.39
CA ARG A 169 11.39 -11.97 18.64
C ARG A 169 12.65 -11.85 17.81
N LEU A 170 13.12 -10.61 17.65
CA LEU A 170 14.43 -10.26 17.11
C LEU A 170 15.22 -9.61 18.24
N VAL A 171 16.35 -10.23 18.61
CA VAL A 171 17.20 -9.75 19.70
C VAL A 171 18.43 -9.07 19.10
N GLY A 172 18.53 -7.75 19.30
CA GLY A 172 19.56 -6.92 18.70
C GLY A 172 19.54 -7.04 17.18
N PHE A 173 20.72 -7.29 16.59
CA PHE A 173 20.89 -7.50 15.15
C PHE A 173 21.36 -8.93 14.81
N GLN A 174 21.17 -9.89 15.71
CA GLN A 174 21.64 -11.28 15.50
C GLN A 174 21.08 -11.87 14.20
N ASP A 175 19.77 -11.73 13.99
CA ASP A 175 19.09 -12.20 12.78
C ASP A 175 19.39 -11.37 11.52
N LEU A 176 20.02 -10.20 11.70
CA LEU A 176 20.34 -9.25 10.65
C LEU A 176 21.82 -9.27 10.27
N GLY A 177 22.58 -10.25 10.78
CA GLY A 177 24.00 -10.44 10.49
C GLY A 177 24.94 -9.61 11.37
N THR A 178 24.47 -9.15 12.53
CA THR A 178 25.24 -8.50 13.61
C THR A 178 25.91 -7.17 13.23
N LYS A 179 25.72 -6.70 12.00
CA LYS A 179 26.19 -5.39 11.55
C LYS A 179 25.11 -4.34 11.75
N ASP A 180 25.56 -3.11 11.99
CA ASP A 180 24.68 -1.96 12.22
C ASP A 180 24.18 -1.34 10.90
N ASP A 181 24.73 -1.75 9.75
CA ASP A 181 24.48 -1.20 8.41
C ASP A 181 23.56 -2.08 7.53
N PHE A 182 22.50 -2.66 8.10
CA PHE A 182 21.57 -3.48 7.31
C PHE A 182 20.55 -2.65 6.52
N THR A 183 20.08 -3.19 5.39
CA THR A 183 19.06 -2.55 4.57
C THR A 183 17.65 -2.82 5.12
N THR A 184 16.71 -1.90 4.89
CA THR A 184 15.30 -2.08 5.26
C THR A 184 14.71 -3.37 4.67
N ASN A 185 15.10 -3.71 3.43
CA ASN A 185 14.68 -4.94 2.76
C ASN A 185 15.15 -6.20 3.50
N LYS A 186 16.30 -6.16 4.17
CA LYS A 186 16.79 -7.29 4.97
C LYS A 186 15.89 -7.54 6.18
N LEU A 187 15.53 -6.47 6.90
CA LEU A 187 14.59 -6.54 8.02
C LEU A 187 13.20 -7.01 7.55
N GLU A 188 12.72 -6.44 6.44
CA GLU A 188 11.46 -6.83 5.81
C GLU A 188 11.44 -8.33 5.48
N ASN A 189 12.49 -8.84 4.84
CA ASN A 189 12.61 -10.26 4.51
C ASN A 189 12.61 -11.17 5.74
N VAL A 190 13.23 -10.75 6.85
CA VAL A 190 13.19 -11.51 8.11
C VAL A 190 11.77 -11.53 8.68
N LEU A 191 11.08 -10.39 8.71
CA LEU A 191 9.71 -10.29 9.22
C LEU A 191 8.70 -11.06 8.34
N VAL A 192 8.90 -11.07 7.03
CA VAL A 192 8.14 -11.89 6.07
C VAL A 192 8.37 -13.38 6.33
N LYS A 193 9.63 -13.81 6.51
CA LYS A 193 9.96 -15.21 6.83
C LYS A 193 9.31 -15.67 8.13
N LYS A 194 9.21 -14.78 9.12
CA LYS A 194 8.51 -15.03 10.39
C LYS A 194 6.98 -14.91 10.28
N GLY A 195 6.43 -14.67 9.09
CA GLY A 195 4.98 -14.60 8.82
C GLY A 195 4.29 -13.33 9.31
N MET A 196 5.05 -12.35 9.79
CA MET A 196 4.50 -11.11 10.34
C MET A 196 4.13 -10.10 9.26
N LEU A 197 4.83 -10.10 8.13
CA LEU A 197 4.53 -9.23 7.00
C LEU A 197 4.11 -10.06 5.79
N SER A 198 3.18 -9.50 5.00
CA SER A 198 2.79 -10.08 3.73
C SER A 198 3.82 -9.73 2.65
N LYS A 199 4.19 -10.67 1.78
CA LYS A 199 4.99 -10.34 0.59
C LYS A 199 4.13 -9.47 -0.32
N LYS A 200 4.47 -8.19 -0.46
CA LYS A 200 3.99 -7.41 -1.60
C LYS A 200 4.54 -8.07 -2.87
N LYS A 201 3.67 -8.46 -3.79
CA LYS A 201 4.08 -8.65 -5.19
C LYS A 201 4.63 -7.30 -5.65
N LYS A 202 5.80 -7.31 -6.30
CA LYS A 202 6.28 -6.15 -7.05
C LYS A 202 5.36 -6.00 -8.25
N GLU A 203 4.24 -5.32 -8.07
CA GLU A 203 3.42 -4.81 -9.15
C GLU A 203 3.26 -3.33 -8.81
N GLU A 204 3.54 -2.45 -9.79
CA GLU A 204 3.29 -0.99 -9.78
C GLU A 204 4.34 -0.07 -9.14
N ASP A 205 5.62 -0.15 -9.57
CA ASP A 205 6.52 1.03 -9.59
C ASP A 205 7.27 1.15 -10.95
N GLU A 206 7.09 0.20 -11.89
CA GLU A 206 7.75 0.21 -13.21
C GLU A 206 6.87 0.80 -14.33
N GLU A 207 5.54 0.82 -14.19
CA GLU A 207 4.63 1.36 -15.22
C GLU A 207 4.64 2.90 -15.28
N ASP A 208 4.90 3.58 -14.15
CA ASP A 208 4.97 5.05 -14.11
C ASP A 208 6.24 5.61 -14.79
N ALA A 209 7.32 4.82 -14.86
CA ALA A 209 8.56 5.23 -15.50
C ALA A 209 8.47 5.13 -17.03
N GLU A 210 7.84 4.07 -17.55
CA GLU A 210 7.69 3.86 -18.99
C GLU A 210 6.68 4.83 -19.61
N TYR A 211 5.60 5.17 -18.89
CA TYR A 211 4.61 6.17 -19.34
C TYR A 211 5.17 7.60 -19.39
N GLN A 212 6.09 7.95 -18.47
CA GLN A 212 6.74 9.26 -18.49
C GLN A 212 7.83 9.36 -19.56
N GLU A 213 8.52 8.26 -19.89
CA GLU A 213 9.53 8.24 -20.95
C GLU A 213 8.91 8.30 -22.35
N SER A 214 7.76 7.65 -22.56
CA SER A 214 7.02 7.69 -23.83
C SER A 214 6.46 9.09 -24.13
N ILE A 215 5.93 9.80 -23.12
CA ILE A 215 5.49 11.20 -23.24
C ILE A 215 6.68 12.12 -23.59
N ARG A 216 7.84 11.92 -22.97
CA ARG A 216 9.05 12.74 -23.24
C ARG A 216 9.62 12.53 -24.64
N ARG A 217 9.48 11.33 -25.21
CA ARG A 217 9.88 11.05 -26.60
C ARG A 217 8.91 11.62 -27.63
N SER A 218 7.60 11.58 -27.35
CA SER A 218 6.55 12.13 -28.23
C SER A 218 6.62 13.66 -28.39
N VAL A 219 7.04 14.40 -27.37
CA VAL A 219 7.03 15.88 -27.41
C VAL A 219 8.20 16.46 -28.21
N ARG A 220 9.24 15.67 -28.51
CA ARG A 220 10.41 16.13 -29.27
C ARG A 220 10.32 15.96 -30.78
N SER A 221 9.30 15.29 -31.31
CA SER A 221 9.22 14.97 -32.74
C SER A 221 8.36 15.93 -33.57
N SER A 222 7.94 17.08 -33.03
CA SER A 222 7.01 17.99 -33.72
C SER A 222 7.54 19.40 -34.00
N GLU A 223 8.86 19.58 -34.14
CA GLU A 223 9.40 20.83 -34.68
C GLU A 223 10.37 20.60 -35.86
N ASN A 224 9.96 21.15 -37.00
CA ASN A 224 10.73 21.52 -38.20
C ASN A 224 10.90 20.50 -39.32
N LEU A 225 9.97 20.53 -40.29
CA LEU A 225 10.25 20.31 -41.71
C LEU A 225 9.35 21.22 -42.55
N ASP A 226 9.73 22.50 -42.66
CA ASP A 226 9.37 23.34 -43.81
C ASP A 226 10.66 24.02 -44.27
N SER A 227 11.32 23.43 -45.27
CA SER A 227 12.45 24.04 -45.99
C SER A 227 12.45 23.57 -47.44
N ASP A 228 12.13 24.53 -48.31
CA ASP A 228 12.43 24.71 -49.74
C ASP A 228 12.05 23.63 -50.78
N SER A 229 11.26 24.06 -51.77
CA SER A 229 11.47 23.74 -53.19
C SER A 229 10.76 24.76 -54.10
N ASP A 230 11.60 25.54 -54.82
CA ASP A 230 11.41 26.38 -56.03
C ASP A 230 10.27 27.41 -56.13
#